data_AF-A0A1B6J6V4-F1
#
_entry.id   AF-A0A1B6J6V4-F1
#
_cell.length_a   1.000
_cell.length_b   1.000
_cell.length_c   1.000
_cell.angle_alpha   90.00
_cell.angle_beta   90.00
_cell.angle_gamma   90.00
#
_symmetry.space_group_name_H-M   'P 1'
#
loop_
_entity.id
_entity.type
_entity.pdbx_description
1 polymer ?
#
loop_
_entity_poly.entity_id
_entity_poly.type
_entity_poly.pdbx_seq_one_letter_code
_entity_poly.pdbx_strand_id
1 'polypeptide(L)'
;PKKIKVGQNKLLILLVDPLESTDNVQISIDKNGQKIEVTSFKKRNPYTLQFAVPATCLQVSMLVTVAVEKNGKTLGHRLVKCESRMRELDQLLRATDDPLQFM
;
A
#
# COMPACT_ATOMS: atom_id res chain seq x y z
N PRO A 1 -6.14 -2.53 2.68
CA PRO A 1 -5.69 -2.81 4.08
C PRO A 1 -5.03 -1.57 4.67
N LYS A 2 -5.22 -1.25 5.97
CA LYS A 2 -4.58 -0.08 6.61
C LYS A 2 -3.09 -0.28 6.90
N LYS A 3 -2.66 -1.54 7.03
CA LYS A 3 -1.30 -1.98 7.32
C LYS A 3 -0.85 -2.97 6.24
N ILE A 4 0.38 -2.83 5.76
CA ILE A 4 0.95 -3.62 4.67
C ILE A 4 2.28 -4.21 5.12
N LYS A 5 2.44 -5.50 4.83
CA LYS A 5 3.62 -6.31 5.16
C LYS A 5 4.28 -6.81 3.89
N VAL A 6 5.52 -7.28 3.98
CA VAL A 6 6.25 -7.82 2.82
C VAL A 6 5.52 -8.98 2.15
N GLY A 7 4.84 -9.86 2.91
CA GLY A 7 4.05 -10.96 2.35
C GLY A 7 2.64 -10.59 1.89
N GLN A 8 2.11 -9.44 2.32
CA GLN A 8 0.78 -8.94 1.97
C GLN A 8 0.89 -7.49 1.49
N ASN A 9 1.48 -7.30 0.31
CA ASN A 9 1.73 -5.99 -0.29
C ASN A 9 0.67 -5.50 -1.28
N LYS A 10 -0.39 -6.29 -1.49
CA LYS A 10 -1.46 -5.97 -2.43
C LYS A 10 -2.49 -5.05 -1.78
N LEU A 11 -2.67 -3.87 -2.35
CA LEU A 11 -3.73 -2.94 -2.03
C LEU A 11 -4.88 -3.12 -3.00
N LEU A 12 -6.09 -3.08 -2.45
CA LEU A 12 -7.34 -2.96 -3.19
C LEU A 12 -7.90 -1.57 -2.90
N ILE A 13 -8.12 -0.78 -3.95
CA ILE A 13 -8.79 0.50 -3.91
C ILE A 13 -10.20 0.29 -4.46
N LEU A 14 -11.19 0.71 -3.68
CA LEU A 14 -12.57 0.83 -4.16
C LEU A 14 -12.81 2.29 -4.54
N LEU A 15 -13.31 2.48 -5.75
CA LEU A 15 -13.67 3.77 -6.30
C LEU A 15 -15.18 3.98 -6.14
N VAL A 16 -15.57 5.24 -5.97
CA VAL A 16 -16.99 5.63 -5.90
C VAL A 16 -17.58 5.60 -7.31
N ASP A 17 -16.84 6.14 -8.28
CA ASP A 17 -17.24 6.19 -9.68
C ASP A 17 -16.63 5.04 -10.50
N PRO A 18 -17.32 4.56 -11.54
CA PRO A 18 -16.79 3.55 -12.43
C PRO A 18 -15.60 4.09 -13.25
N LEU A 19 -14.65 3.21 -13.49
CA LEU A 19 -13.60 3.37 -14.50
C LEU A 19 -14.04 2.72 -15.81
N GLU A 20 -14.00 3.50 -16.87
CA GLU A 20 -14.12 3.05 -18.25
C GLU A 20 -12.78 2.48 -18.75
N SER A 21 -12.80 1.83 -19.91
CA SER A 21 -11.59 1.24 -20.51
C SER A 21 -10.66 2.28 -21.14
N THR A 22 -11.20 3.45 -21.46
CA THR A 22 -10.51 4.62 -22.00
C THR A 22 -9.89 5.51 -20.93
N ASP A 23 -10.26 5.30 -19.66
CA ASP A 23 -9.77 6.12 -18.55
C ASP A 23 -8.31 5.81 -18.22
N ASN A 24 -7.49 6.86 -18.15
CA ASN A 24 -6.10 6.78 -17.70
C ASN A 24 -6.06 6.95 -16.18
N VAL A 25 -5.59 5.90 -15.49
CA VAL A 25 -5.45 5.89 -14.03
C VAL A 25 -3.97 5.93 -13.67
N GLN A 26 -3.59 6.93 -12.89
CA GLN A 26 -2.27 7.03 -12.27
C GLN A 26 -2.39 6.80 -10.76
N ILE A 27 -1.47 6.00 -10.22
CA ILE A 27 -1.38 5.73 -8.80
C ILE A 27 -0.03 6.26 -8.32
N SER A 28 -0.07 7.13 -7.33
CA SER A 28 1.11 7.81 -6.79
C SER A 28 1.24 7.51 -5.31
N ILE A 29 2.43 7.14 -4.86
CA ILE A 29 2.73 6.88 -3.45
C ILE A 29 3.68 7.98 -2.96
N ASP A 30 3.21 8.80 -2.04
CA ASP A 30 4.06 9.77 -1.35
C ASP A 30 4.70 9.14 -0.11
N LYS A 31 6.03 9.13 -0.10
CA LYS A 31 6.88 8.67 0.99
C LYS A 31 7.68 9.85 1.52
N ASN A 32 7.23 10.48 2.62
CA ASN A 32 7.90 11.64 3.24
C ASN A 32 8.28 12.74 2.21
N GLY A 33 7.37 13.08 1.28
CA GLY A 33 7.62 14.08 0.23
C GLY A 33 8.28 13.53 -1.04
N GLN A 34 8.64 12.25 -1.08
CA GLN A 34 9.09 11.57 -2.29
C GLN A 34 7.92 10.85 -2.96
N LYS A 35 7.44 11.39 -4.07
CA LYS A 35 6.40 10.76 -4.89
C LYS A 35 6.99 9.62 -5.73
N ILE A 36 6.40 8.45 -5.63
CA ILE A 36 6.73 7.24 -6.39
C ILE A 36 5.49 6.85 -7.19
N GLU A 37 5.58 6.93 -8.50
CA GLU A 37 4.50 6.49 -9.38
C GLU A 37 4.50 4.96 -9.53
N VAL A 38 3.32 4.36 -9.44
CA VAL A 38 3.13 2.91 -9.58
C VAL A 38 2.62 2.62 -10.98
N THR A 39 3.49 2.06 -11.82
CA THR A 39 3.16 1.68 -13.20
C THR A 39 2.44 0.33 -13.31
N SER A 40 2.57 -0.53 -12.28
CA SER A 40 2.02 -1.88 -12.30
C SER A 40 0.79 -2.00 -11.39
N PHE A 41 -0.40 -1.82 -11.98
CA PHE A 41 -1.69 -2.09 -11.35
C PHE A 41 -2.58 -2.96 -12.23
N LYS A 42 -3.52 -3.68 -11.61
CA LYS A 42 -4.53 -4.51 -12.26
C LYS A 42 -5.91 -3.95 -11.95
N LYS A 43 -6.68 -3.67 -12.99
CA LYS A 43 -8.11 -3.37 -12.88
C LYS A 43 -8.85 -4.69 -12.78
N ARG A 44 -9.51 -4.96 -11.65
CA ARG A 44 -10.37 -6.15 -11.51
C ARG A 44 -11.75 -5.85 -12.09
N ASN A 45 -12.35 -4.76 -11.64
CA ASN A 45 -13.68 -4.31 -12.07
C ASN A 45 -13.64 -2.78 -12.29
N PRO A 46 -14.67 -2.17 -12.90
CA PRO A 46 -14.76 -0.71 -13.06
C PRO A 46 -14.60 0.06 -11.74
N TYR A 47 -14.99 -0.52 -10.62
CA TYR A 47 -14.91 0.12 -9.30
C TYR A 47 -13.69 -0.33 -8.48
N THR A 48 -12.89 -1.29 -8.96
CA THR A 48 -11.83 -1.91 -8.15
C THR A 48 -10.49 -1.95 -8.87
N LEU A 49 -9.51 -1.29 -8.24
CA LEU A 49 -8.12 -1.31 -8.65
C LEU A 49 -7.32 -2.11 -7.64
N GLN A 50 -6.44 -2.98 -8.13
CA GLN A 50 -5.52 -3.74 -7.32
C GLN A 50 -4.09 -3.45 -7.73
N PHE A 51 -3.23 -3.03 -6.81
CA PHE A 51 -1.82 -2.84 -7.11
C PHE A 51 -0.95 -3.36 -5.95
N ALA A 52 0.31 -3.65 -6.24
CA ALA A 52 1.27 -4.03 -5.24
C ALA A 52 2.12 -2.82 -4.86
N VAL A 53 2.27 -2.57 -3.55
CA VAL A 53 3.17 -1.52 -3.06
C VAL A 53 4.62 -1.92 -3.39
N PRO A 54 5.43 -1.02 -3.98
CA PRO A 54 6.83 -1.28 -4.26
C PRO A 54 7.61 -1.72 -3.03
N ALA A 55 8.52 -2.67 -3.19
CA ALA A 55 9.35 -3.18 -2.09
C ALA A 55 10.21 -2.08 -1.44
N THR A 56 10.54 -1.02 -2.17
CA THR A 56 11.24 0.18 -1.67
C THR A 56 10.49 0.91 -0.56
N CYS A 57 9.17 0.76 -0.48
CA CYS A 57 8.34 1.29 0.60
C CYS A 57 8.21 0.33 1.78
N LEU A 58 8.62 -0.94 1.64
CA LEU A 58 8.47 -1.99 2.65
C LEU A 58 9.79 -2.32 3.38
N GLN A 59 10.90 -1.68 2.99
CA GLN A 59 12.19 -1.84 3.66
C GLN A 59 12.23 -1.18 5.05
N VAL A 60 11.51 -0.07 5.23
CA VAL A 60 11.46 0.69 6.48
C VAL A 60 10.00 0.89 6.87
N SER A 61 9.68 0.78 8.16
CA SER A 61 8.32 1.02 8.65
C SER A 61 7.99 2.50 8.64
N MET A 62 7.02 2.90 7.82
CA MET A 62 6.61 4.29 7.66
C MET A 62 5.16 4.41 7.19
N LEU A 63 4.59 5.61 7.35
CA LEU A 63 3.30 5.96 6.76
C LEU A 63 3.56 6.51 5.36
N VAL A 64 2.86 5.94 4.37
CA VAL A 64 2.87 6.43 2.99
C VAL A 64 1.47 6.88 2.61
N THR A 65 1.38 7.92 1.79
CA THR A 65 0.10 8.40 1.27
C THR A 65 -0.08 7.87 -0.15
N VAL A 66 -1.05 7.00 -0.35
CA VAL A 66 -1.42 6.51 -1.69
C VAL A 66 -2.46 7.46 -2.25
N ALA A 67 -2.13 8.16 -3.33
CA ALA A 67 -3.04 8.98 -4.11
C ALA A 67 -3.40 8.28 -5.42
N VAL A 68 -4.63 8.48 -5.88
CA VAL A 68 -5.14 7.94 -7.14
C VAL A 68 -5.68 9.09 -7.96
N GLU A 69 -5.28 9.13 -9.23
CA GLU A 69 -5.66 10.14 -10.19
C GLU A 69 -6.27 9.46 -11.43
N LYS A 70 -7.35 10.05 -11.95
CA LYS A 70 -8.07 9.59 -13.14
C LYS A 70 -8.18 10.75 -14.11
N ASN A 71 -7.63 10.60 -15.32
CA ASN A 71 -7.64 11.63 -16.38
C ASN A 71 -7.20 13.03 -15.88
N GLY A 72 -6.17 13.08 -15.03
CA GLY A 72 -5.67 14.32 -14.44
C GLY A 72 -6.51 14.87 -13.26
N LYS A 73 -7.54 14.17 -12.82
CA LYS A 73 -8.33 14.51 -11.62
C LYS A 73 -8.01 13.57 -10.47
N THR A 74 -7.62 14.13 -9.33
CA THR A 74 -7.40 13.34 -8.11
C THR A 74 -8.72 12.76 -7.59
N LEU A 75 -8.82 11.43 -7.58
CA LEU A 75 -9.98 10.71 -7.06
C LEU A 75 -9.95 10.62 -5.53
N GLY A 76 -8.75 10.58 -4.95
CA GLY A 76 -8.58 10.58 -3.51
C GLY A 76 -7.19 10.14 -3.07
N HIS A 77 -6.98 10.20 -1.75
CA HIS A 77 -5.75 9.74 -1.12
C HIS A 77 -6.06 8.93 0.13
N ARG A 78 -5.18 8.01 0.49
CA ARG A 78 -5.30 7.18 1.69
C ARG A 78 -3.95 6.89 2.30
N LEU A 79 -3.87 7.08 3.61
CA LEU A 79 -2.70 6.73 4.41
C LEU A 79 -2.62 5.22 4.61
N VAL A 80 -1.43 4.69 4.41
CA VAL A 80 -1.12 3.27 4.50
C VAL A 80 0.16 3.11 5.31
N LYS A 81 0.11 2.29 6.36
CA LYS A 81 1.30 1.95 7.13
C LYS A 81 2.04 0.79 6.48
N CYS A 82 3.22 1.06 5.96
CA CYS A 82 4.16 0.04 5.53
C CYS A 82 4.95 -0.44 6.74
N GLU A 83 5.11 -1.76 6.91
CA GLU A 83 5.97 -2.33 7.95
C GLU A 83 7.07 -3.19 7.37
N SER A 84 8.28 -3.01 7.90
CA SER A 84 9.44 -3.82 7.57
C SER A 84 9.43 -5.16 8.31
N ARG A 85 10.13 -6.16 7.77
CA ARG A 85 10.31 -7.47 8.42
C ARG A 85 10.94 -7.35 9.80
N MET A 86 11.91 -6.46 9.97
CA MET A 86 12.61 -6.27 11.24
C MET A 86 11.68 -5.74 12.33
N ARG A 87 10.80 -4.78 11.99
CA ARG A 87 9.82 -4.23 12.95
C ARG A 87 8.67 -5.19 13.22
N GLU A 88 8.35 -6.06 12.26
CA GLU A 88 7.43 -7.16 12.50
C GLU A 88 8.03 -8.18 13.49
N LEU A 89 9.30 -8.54 13.31
CA LEU A 89 10.02 -9.43 14.21
C LEU A 89 10.15 -8.84 15.62
N ASP A 90 10.53 -7.57 15.75
CA ASP A 90 10.61 -6.89 17.07
C ASP A 90 9.24 -6.84 17.76
N GLN A 91 8.15 -6.62 17.03
CA GLN A 91 6.79 -6.70 17.60
C GLN A 91 6.45 -8.12 18.07
N LEU A 92 6.82 -9.16 17.32
CA LEU A 92 6.58 -10.55 17.71
C LEU A 92 7.38 -10.90 18.97
N LEU A 93 8.66 -10.53 19.02
CA LEU A 93 9.54 -10.78 20.16
C LEU A 93 9.07 -10.07 21.42
N ARG A 94 8.53 -8.85 21.31
CA ARG A 94 7.96 -8.09 22.44
C ARG A 94 6.59 -8.59 22.89
N ALA A 95 5.85 -9.28 22.02
CA ALA A 95 4.54 -9.83 22.35
C ALA A 95 4.63 -11.16 23.11
N THR A 96 5.81 -11.78 23.14
CA THR A 96 6.11 -12.94 23.97
C THR A 96 6.63 -12.50 25.34
N ASP A 97 5.83 -12.75 26.38
CA ASP A 97 6.20 -12.53 27.79
C ASP A 97 7.26 -13.53 28.29
N ASP A 98 7.32 -14.72 27.68
CA ASP A 98 8.22 -15.79 28.09
C ASP A 98 9.16 -16.20 26.93
N PRO A 99 10.49 -16.02 27.08
CA PRO A 99 11.45 -16.35 26.03
C PRO A 99 11.57 -17.86 25.76
N LEU A 100 11.10 -18.75 26.64
CA LEU A 100 11.09 -20.21 26.41
C LEU A 100 9.91 -20.66 25.54
N GLN A 101 8.85 -19.87 25.41
CA GLN A 101 7.73 -20.17 24.50
C GLN A 101 8.06 -19.93 23.01
N PHE A 102 9.22 -19.30 22.73
CA PHE A 102 9.65 -18.97 21.37
C PHE A 102 10.73 -19.92 20.83
N MET A 103 11.33 -20.76 21.68
CA MET A 103 12.32 -21.79 21.31
C MET A 103 11.63 -23.13 21.02
#